data_AF-A0A3B9DNU6-F1
#
_entry.id   AF-A0A3B9DNU6-F1
#
_cell.length_a   1.000
_cell.length_b   1.000
_cell.length_c   1.000
_cell.angle_alpha   90.00
_cell.angle_beta   90.00
_cell.angle_gamma   90.00
#
_symmetry.space_group_name_H-M   'P 1'
#
loop_
_entity.id
_entity.type
_entity.pdbx_description
1 polymer ?
#
loop_
_entity_poly.entity_id
_entity_poly.type
_entity_poly.pdbx_seq_one_letter_code
_entity_poly.pdbx_strand_id
1 'polypeptide(L)' 'MISWKRHAAKTMTWRIVATTTTVLIVGIATGEWAIAGGVGAVDAAVKMVLYYLHERVWYRFVGLGVTAAESSLSPAEAE' A
#
# COMPACT_ATOMS: atom_id res chain seq x y z
N MET A 1 23.09 -1.50 -3.68
CA MET A 1 21.90 -1.90 -2.90
C MET A 1 21.53 -0.77 -1.95
N ILE A 2 20.31 -0.23 -2.05
CA ILE A 2 19.82 0.78 -1.10
C ILE A 2 19.64 0.09 0.27
N SER A 3 20.06 0.73 1.36
CA SER A 3 20.03 0.09 2.68
C SER A 3 18.61 -0.09 3.21
N TRP A 4 18.35 -1.18 3.94
CA TRP A 4 17.04 -1.48 4.53
C TRP A 4 16.49 -0.33 5.39
N LYS A 5 17.39 0.37 6.09
CA LYS A 5 17.08 1.57 6.90
C LYS A 5 16.46 2.69 6.06
N ARG A 6 16.96 2.92 4.83
CA ARG A 6 16.42 3.94 3.91
C ARG A 6 15.03 3.56 3.40
N HIS A 7 14.80 2.28 3.09
CA HIS A 7 13.48 1.81 2.68
C HIS A 7 12.45 1.94 3.80
N ALA A 8 12.78 1.50 5.02
CA ALA A 8 11.91 1.63 6.18
C ALA A 8 11.60 3.11 6.49
N ALA A 9 12.61 3.99 6.47
CA ALA A 9 12.42 5.42 6.67
C ALA A 9 11.50 6.03 5.59
N LYS A 10 11.73 5.72 4.31
CA LYS A 10 10.89 6.21 3.21
C LYS A 10 9.43 5.77 3.36
N THR A 11 9.20 4.50 3.68
CA THR A 11 7.85 3.97 3.91
C THR A 11 7.18 4.69 5.08
N MET A 12 7.89 4.87 6.20
CA MET A 12 7.35 5.56 7.37
C MET A 12 7.01 7.02 7.07
N THR A 13 7.93 7.77 6.44
CA THR A 13 7.69 9.15 6.03
C THR A 13 6.47 9.24 5.12
N TRP A 14 6.36 8.36 4.13
CA TRP A 14 5.20 8.34 3.25
C TRP A 14 3.90 8.05 3.98
N ARG A 15 3.90 7.13 4.96
CA ARG A 15 2.71 6.81 5.76
C ARG A 15 2.26 7.99 6.61
N ILE A 16 3.19 8.70 7.24
CA ILE A 16 2.88 9.90 8.03
C ILE A 16 2.27 10.97 7.12
N VAL A 17 2.88 11.24 5.96
CA VAL A 17 2.36 12.22 5.00
C VAL A 17 0.95 11.85 4.56
N ALA A 18 0.73 10.61 4.10
CA ALA A 18 -0.57 10.17 3.61
C ALA A 18 -1.69 10.27 4.66
N THR A 19 -1.45 9.77 5.87
CA THR A 19 -2.43 9.84 6.96
C THR A 19 -2.70 11.29 7.35
N THR A 20 -1.66 12.12 7.43
CA THR A 20 -1.81 13.55 7.76
C THR A 20 -2.65 14.26 6.71
N THR A 21 -2.43 13.98 5.42
CA THR A 21 -3.26 14.53 4.33
C THR A 21 -4.72 14.13 4.49
N THR A 22 -5.04 12.87 4.79
CA THR A 22 -6.42 12.44 5.02
C THR A 22 -7.06 13.20 6.19
N VAL A 23 -6.36 13.27 7.35
CA VAL A 23 -6.86 13.99 8.53
C VAL A 23 -7.09 15.47 8.23
N LEU A 24 -6.17 16.12 7.51
CA LEU A 24 -6.32 17.53 7.13
C LEU A 24 -7.50 17.75 6.20
N ILE A 25 -7.66 16.92 5.17
CA ILE A 25 -8.78 17.04 4.22
C ILE A 25 -10.11 16.89 4.95
N VAL A 26 -10.25 15.85 5.77
CA VAL A 26 -11.49 15.60 6.51
C VAL A 26 -11.74 16.71 7.52
N GLY A 27 -10.73 17.07 8.33
CA GLY A 27 -10.86 18.09 9.36
C GLY A 27 -11.22 19.47 8.80
N ILE A 28 -10.61 19.87 7.67
CA ILE A 28 -10.96 21.13 6.99
C ILE A 28 -12.37 21.06 6.41
N ALA A 29 -12.76 19.93 5.81
CA ALA A 29 -14.07 19.78 5.18
C ALA A 29 -15.22 19.72 6.19
N THR A 30 -15.01 19.10 7.36
CA THR A 30 -16.07 18.86 8.35
C THR A 30 -16.01 19.79 9.56
N GLY A 31 -14.88 20.44 9.84
CA GLY A 31 -14.64 21.17 11.11
C GLY A 31 -14.38 20.26 12.33
N GLU A 32 -14.81 19.00 12.26
CA GLU A 32 -14.69 18.01 13.34
C GLU A 32 -13.38 17.21 13.33
N TRP A 33 -12.37 17.67 14.07
CA TRP A 33 -11.04 17.04 14.12
C TRP A 33 -11.01 15.66 14.78
N ALA A 34 -11.95 15.36 15.70
CA ALA A 34 -12.06 14.04 16.32
C ALA A 34 -12.47 12.98 15.29
N ILE A 35 -13.42 13.32 14.41
CA ILE A 35 -13.84 12.47 13.29
C ILE A 35 -12.69 12.32 12.31
N ALA A 36 -12.02 13.41 11.96
CA ALA A 36 -10.87 13.39 11.04
C ALA A 36 -9.75 12.45 11.50
N GLY A 37 -9.39 12.48 12.79
CA GLY A 37 -8.40 11.57 13.38
C GLY A 37 -8.84 10.10 13.27
N GLY A 38 -10.11 9.81 13.57
CA GLY A 38 -10.68 8.47 13.43
C GLY A 38 -10.65 7.98 11.97
N VAL A 39 -11.04 8.83 11.02
CA VAL A 39 -11.01 8.50 9.59
C VAL A 39 -9.57 8.25 9.13
N GLY A 40 -8.60 9.07 9.53
CA GLY A 40 -7.19 8.86 9.17
C GLY A 40 -6.63 7.52 9.65
N ALA A 41 -7.00 7.09 10.86
CA ALA A 41 -6.58 5.79 11.40
C ALA A 41 -7.20 4.61 10.63
N VAL A 42 -8.51 4.66 10.37
CA VAL A 42 -9.21 3.63 9.60
C VAL A 42 -8.71 3.57 8.16
N ASP A 43 -8.53 4.72 7.50
CA ASP A 43 -8.00 4.85 6.15
C ASP A 43 -6.61 4.20 6.02
N ALA A 44 -5.73 4.41 7.00
CA ALA A 44 -4.41 3.78 7.03
C ALA A 44 -4.50 2.25 7.06
N ALA A 45 -5.37 1.68 7.90
CA ALA A 45 -5.57 0.23 8.00
C ALA A 45 -6.21 -0.35 6.73
N VAL A 46 -7.25 0.28 6.21
CA VAL A 46 -7.97 -0.14 4.99
C VAL A 46 -7.02 -0.15 3.79
N LYS A 47 -6.17 0.88 3.65
CA LYS A 47 -5.17 0.93 2.57
C LYS A 47 -4.18 -0.23 2.59
N MET A 48 -3.83 -0.77 3.77
CA MET A 48 -2.97 -1.95 3.83
C MET A 48 -3.68 -3.19 3.29
N VAL A 49 -4.93 -3.41 3.70
CA VAL A 49 -5.74 -4.53 3.22
C VAL A 49 -5.99 -4.42 1.71
N LEU A 50 -6.40 -3.24 1.24
CA LEU A 50 -6.65 -2.98 -0.17
C LEU A 50 -5.38 -3.13 -1.02
N TYR A 51 -4.22 -2.65 -0.54
CA TYR A 51 -2.96 -2.79 -1.26
C TYR A 51 -2.58 -4.27 -1.43
N TYR A 52 -2.72 -5.07 -0.37
CA TYR A 52 -2.50 -6.51 -0.44
C TYR A 52 -3.43 -7.19 -1.44
N LEU A 53 -4.74 -6.91 -1.38
CA LEU A 53 -5.71 -7.46 -2.33
C LEU A 53 -5.43 -7.01 -3.77
N HIS A 54 -5.06 -5.74 -3.96
CA HIS A 54 -4.66 -5.19 -5.24
C HIS A 54 -3.47 -5.97 -5.82
N GLU A 55 -2.41 -6.21 -5.04
CA GLU A 55 -1.27 -7.00 -5.51
C GLU A 55 -1.66 -8.43 -5.90
N ARG A 56 -2.54 -9.09 -5.12
CA ARG A 56 -3.03 -10.43 -5.45
C ARG A 56 -3.82 -10.48 -6.74
N VAL A 57 -4.72 -9.53 -6.95
CA VAL A 57 -5.52 -9.41 -8.18
C VAL A 57 -4.62 -9.06 -9.36
N TRP A 58 -3.71 -8.10 -9.19
CA TRP A 58 -2.77 -7.67 -10.23
C TRP A 58 -1.89 -8.83 -10.71
N TYR A 59 -1.32 -9.59 -9.77
CA TYR A 59 -0.52 -10.77 -10.07
C TYR A 59 -1.33 -11.85 -10.79
N ARG A 60 -2.58 -12.08 -10.38
CA ARG A 60 -3.41 -13.16 -10.92
C ARG A 60 -4.00 -12.88 -12.31
N PHE A 61 -4.24 -11.61 -12.65
CA PHE A 61 -5.04 -11.24 -13.83
C PHE A 61 -4.37 -10.28 -14.81
N VAL A 62 -3.41 -9.46 -14.37
CA VAL A 62 -2.89 -8.36 -15.21
C VAL A 62 -1.50 -8.66 -15.78
N GLY A 63 -0.65 -9.42 -15.08
CA GLY A 63 0.64 -9.91 -15.59
C GLY A 63 1.69 -8.84 -15.95
N LEU A 64 1.33 -7.54 -15.94
CA LEU A 64 2.24 -6.43 -16.20
C LEU A 64 3.25 -6.29 -15.05
N GLY A 65 4.52 -6.55 -15.36
CA GLY A 65 5.63 -6.50 -14.41
C GLY A 65 6.17 -7.85 -13.96
N VAL A 66 5.58 -8.97 -14.39
CA VAL A 66 6.18 -10.31 -14.23
C VAL A 66 7.16 -10.52 -15.37
N THR A 67 8.43 -10.77 -15.06
CA THR A 67 9.45 -11.01 -16.09
C THR A 67 9.14 -12.35 -16.76
N ALA A 68 9.28 -12.47 -18.09
CA ALA A 68 8.95 -13.70 -18.83
C ALA A 68 9.59 -14.98 -18.24
N ALA A 69 10.75 -14.84 -17.57
CA ALA A 69 11.46 -15.92 -16.88
C ALA A 69 10.69 -16.56 -15.71
N GLU A 70 9.80 -15.86 -15.00
CA GLU A 70 8.98 -16.43 -13.92
C GLU A 70 7.72 -17.14 -14.45
N SER A 71 7.26 -16.77 -15.65
CA SER A 71 6.06 -17.36 -16.25
C SER A 71 6.29 -18.74 -16.87
N SER A 72 7.54 -19.08 -17.19
CA SER A 72 7.92 -20.34 -17.86
C SER A 72 8.25 -21.50 -16.90
N LEU A 73 8.31 -21.26 -15.59
CA LEU A 73 8.63 -22.29 -14.57
C LEU A 73 7.37 -22.94 -13.97
N SER A 74 6.19 -22.63 -14.51
CA SER A 74 4.94 -23.31 -14.18
C SER A 74 4.82 -24.58 -15.03
N PRO A 75 4.38 -25.75 -14.54
CA PRO A 75 4.59 -26.51 -13.29
C PRO A 75 5.59 -27.69 -13.48
N ALA A 76 6.38 -27.71 -14.56
CA ALA A 76 7.16 -28.88 -14.99
C ALA A 76 8.45 -29.16 -14.18
N GLU A 77 8.89 -28.22 -13.33
CA GLU A 77 10.09 -28.36 -12.50
C GLU A 77 9.79 -28.67 -11.03
N ALA A 78 8.53 -28.99 -10.71
CA ALA A 78 8.08 -29.31 -9.35
C ALA A 78 8.00 -30.83 -9.05
N GLU A 79 8.65 -31.67 -9.86
CA GLU A 79 8.84 -33.12 -9.64
C GLU A 79 10.31 -33.46 -9.35
#